data_AF-A0A399ZD39-F1
#
_entry.id   AF-A0A399ZD39-F1
#
_cell.length_a   1.000
_cell.length_b   1.000
_cell.length_c   1.000
_cell.angle_alpha   90.00
_cell.angle_beta   90.00
_cell.angle_gamma   90.00
#
_symmetry.space_group_name_H-M   'P 1'
#
loop_
_entity.id
_entity.type
_entity.pdbx_description
1 polymer ?
#
loop_
_entity_poly.entity_id
_entity_poly.type
_entity_poly.pdbx_seq_one_letter_code
_entity_poly.pdbx_strand_id
1 'polypeptide(L)'
;MFQGVIELIRGMLTTGKEMVSKPVTYQYPDVKKPVPPRSRGRHELKRHANGLEKCIGCSLCAAACPADAIYVLPAENTDAERYSPGDYELAYYDRRSAIITKKKLLVPPPNPDLTTPRAMPDPGNLYAAIPPVKGGIEPVNIVEMAKEKQ
;
A
#
# COMPACT_ATOMS: atom_id res chain seq x y z
N MET A 1 -34.12 51.67 4.86
CA MET A 1 -32.79 52.20 4.43
C MET A 1 -31.69 51.87 5.45
N PHE A 2 -31.87 52.16 6.74
CA PHE A 2 -30.87 51.90 7.80
C PHE A 2 -30.49 50.43 8.01
N GLN A 3 -31.40 49.48 7.76
CA GLN A 3 -31.12 48.04 7.88
C GLN A 3 -29.95 47.57 6.99
N GLY A 4 -29.85 48.10 5.75
CA GLY A 4 -28.82 47.69 4.81
C GLY A 4 -27.42 48.14 5.23
N VAL A 5 -27.30 49.32 5.85
CA VAL A 5 -26.03 49.85 6.35
C VAL A 5 -25.55 49.06 7.56
N ILE A 6 -26.45 48.65 8.45
CA ILE A 6 -26.12 47.83 9.64
C ILE A 6 -25.56 46.46 9.21
N GLU A 7 -26.16 45.82 8.21
CA GLU A 7 -25.68 44.53 7.71
C GLU A 7 -24.35 44.67 6.95
N LEU A 8 -24.13 45.76 6.23
CA LEU A 8 -22.84 46.05 5.59
C LEU A 8 -21.72 46.20 6.62
N ILE A 9 -21.98 46.92 7.71
CA ILE A 9 -21.02 47.11 8.81
C ILE A 9 -20.74 45.78 9.52
N ARG A 10 -21.76 44.93 9.75
CA ARG A 10 -21.57 43.58 10.28
C ARG A 10 -20.67 42.74 9.40
N GLY A 11 -20.87 42.77 8.08
CA GLY A 11 -20.00 42.09 7.11
C GLY A 11 -18.55 42.55 7.22
N MET A 12 -18.31 43.86 7.17
CA MET A 12 -16.96 44.42 7.29
C MET A 12 -16.30 44.08 8.64
N LEU A 13 -17.06 44.08 9.73
CA LEU A 13 -16.57 43.66 11.06
C LEU A 13 -16.12 42.19 11.07
N THR A 14 -16.89 41.29 10.45
CA THR A 14 -16.50 39.89 10.36
C THR A 14 -15.25 39.69 9.51
N THR A 15 -15.14 40.36 8.35
CA THR A 15 -13.93 40.32 7.52
C THR A 15 -12.72 40.91 8.24
N GLY A 16 -12.89 42.03 8.94
CA GLY A 16 -11.84 42.63 9.74
C GLY A 16 -11.34 41.73 10.87
N LYS A 17 -12.25 40.99 11.53
CA LYS A 17 -11.90 39.99 12.55
C LYS A 17 -11.09 38.83 11.96
N GLU A 18 -11.54 38.29 10.82
CA GLU A 18 -10.84 37.18 10.17
C GLU A 18 -9.47 37.61 9.58
N MET A 19 -9.32 38.86 9.15
CA MET A 19 -8.04 39.39 8.63
C MET A 19 -6.93 39.43 9.68
N VAL A 20 -7.27 39.65 10.96
CA VAL A 20 -6.31 39.63 12.07
C VAL A 20 -6.13 38.22 12.65
N SER A 21 -7.06 37.32 12.38
CA SER A 21 -6.99 35.93 12.82
C SER A 21 -5.88 35.16 12.10
N LYS A 22 -5.37 34.09 12.72
CA LYS A 22 -4.36 33.24 12.09
C LYS A 22 -5.01 32.37 11.01
N PRO A 23 -4.46 32.33 9.77
CA PRO A 23 -5.05 31.54 8.71
C PRO A 23 -4.92 30.04 8.99
N VAL A 24 -6.01 29.29 8.87
CA VAL A 24 -6.04 27.83 8.98
C VAL A 24 -5.47 27.23 7.68
N THR A 25 -4.16 27.24 7.54
CA THR A 25 -3.46 26.79 6.34
C THR A 25 -2.27 25.90 6.70
N TYR A 26 -1.91 25.01 5.78
CA TYR A 26 -0.67 24.24 5.83
C TYR A 26 0.24 24.76 4.72
N GLN A 27 1.45 25.18 5.06
CA GLN A 27 2.45 25.60 4.07
C GLN A 27 3.04 24.36 3.41
N TYR A 28 2.51 23.97 2.25
CA TYR A 28 3.09 22.90 1.44
C TYR A 28 4.30 23.44 0.65
N PRO A 29 5.44 22.74 0.57
CA PRO A 29 5.69 21.34 0.93
C PRO A 29 6.20 21.08 2.35
N ASP A 30 6.48 22.14 3.13
CA ASP A 30 7.17 22.06 4.42
C ASP A 30 6.32 21.35 5.50
N VAL A 31 5.01 21.64 5.54
CA VAL A 31 4.07 21.06 6.49
C VAL A 31 3.03 20.24 5.75
N LYS A 32 3.11 18.91 5.90
CA LYS A 32 2.15 17.97 5.33
C LYS A 32 0.93 17.82 6.24
N LYS A 33 -0.27 17.83 5.64
CA LYS A 33 -1.52 17.55 6.36
C LYS A 33 -1.50 16.11 6.90
N PRO A 34 -1.96 15.86 8.14
CA PRO A 34 -2.11 14.50 8.64
C PRO A 34 -3.15 13.74 7.82
N VAL A 35 -2.75 12.59 7.27
CA VAL A 35 -3.64 11.70 6.51
C VAL A 35 -4.29 10.68 7.44
N PRO A 36 -5.60 10.40 7.32
CA PRO A 36 -6.25 9.38 8.12
C PRO A 36 -5.72 7.98 7.75
N PRO A 37 -5.73 7.01 8.69
CA PRO A 37 -5.10 5.69 8.48
C PRO A 37 -5.75 4.84 7.37
N ARG A 38 -7.01 5.11 7.03
CA ARG A 38 -7.75 4.42 5.95
C ARG A 38 -7.82 5.24 4.65
N SER A 39 -6.94 6.22 4.50
CA SER A 39 -6.83 6.96 3.24
C SER A 39 -6.38 6.02 2.11
N ARG A 40 -6.96 6.21 0.93
CA ARG A 40 -6.60 5.45 -0.28
C ARG A 40 -5.57 6.27 -1.05
N GLY A 41 -4.30 5.91 -0.89
CA GLY A 41 -3.17 6.54 -1.57
C GLY A 41 -2.75 5.78 -2.83
N ARG A 42 -1.46 5.86 -3.15
CA ARG A 42 -0.84 5.08 -4.23
C ARG A 42 -0.86 3.58 -3.90
N HIS A 43 -1.12 2.74 -4.90
CA HIS A 43 -1.02 1.29 -4.77
C HIS A 43 0.43 0.87 -4.51
N GLU A 44 0.61 -0.07 -3.59
CA GLU A 44 1.93 -0.59 -3.21
C GLU A 44 1.87 -2.11 -3.07
N LEU A 45 2.87 -2.80 -3.62
CA LEU A 45 3.08 -4.22 -3.42
C LEU A 45 3.94 -4.45 -2.19
N LYS A 46 3.32 -5.03 -1.17
CA LYS A 46 3.98 -5.33 0.09
C LYS A 46 4.81 -6.62 0.00
N ARG A 47 5.78 -6.70 0.88
CA ARG A 47 6.60 -7.89 1.14
C ARG A 47 6.18 -8.56 2.44
N HIS A 48 6.43 -9.86 2.53
CA HIS A 48 6.48 -10.60 3.79
C HIS A 48 7.71 -10.16 4.60
N ALA A 49 7.73 -10.48 5.88
CA ALA A 49 8.84 -10.09 6.76
C ALA A 49 10.16 -10.80 6.42
N ASN A 50 10.12 -11.92 5.69
CA ASN A 50 11.30 -12.59 5.11
C ASN A 50 11.79 -11.97 3.78
N GLY A 51 11.19 -10.86 3.33
CA GLY A 51 11.56 -10.18 2.09
C GLY A 51 10.81 -10.64 0.84
N LEU A 52 10.13 -11.80 0.86
CA LEU A 52 9.38 -12.32 -0.29
C LEU A 52 8.20 -11.40 -0.66
N GLU A 53 7.89 -11.33 -1.95
CA GLU A 53 6.74 -10.57 -2.45
C GLU A 53 5.43 -11.26 -2.03
N LYS A 54 4.41 -10.47 -1.66
CA LYS A 54 3.07 -11.02 -1.34
C LYS A 54 2.22 -11.34 -2.57
N CYS A 55 2.51 -10.70 -3.70
CA CYS A 55 1.78 -10.94 -4.93
C CYS A 55 2.21 -12.27 -5.54
N ILE A 56 1.23 -13.08 -5.96
CA ILE A 56 1.45 -14.38 -6.63
C ILE A 56 0.99 -14.36 -8.10
N GLY A 57 0.58 -13.21 -8.63
CA GLY A 57 0.11 -13.09 -10.01
C GLY A 57 -1.25 -13.76 -10.29
N CYS A 58 -2.14 -13.86 -9.30
CA CYS A 58 -3.44 -14.54 -9.45
C CYS A 58 -4.51 -13.74 -10.23
N SER A 59 -4.21 -12.52 -10.66
CA SER A 59 -5.12 -11.63 -11.40
C SER A 59 -6.45 -11.27 -10.72
N LEU A 60 -6.65 -11.60 -9.43
CA LEU A 60 -7.86 -11.25 -8.69
C LEU A 60 -8.07 -9.73 -8.57
N CYS A 61 -6.98 -8.97 -8.38
CA CYS A 61 -7.04 -7.52 -8.30
C CYS A 61 -7.39 -6.86 -9.64
N ALA A 62 -6.93 -7.45 -10.76
CA ALA A 62 -7.27 -7.00 -12.10
C ALA A 62 -8.75 -7.27 -12.40
N ALA A 63 -9.23 -8.49 -12.11
CA ALA A 63 -10.64 -8.85 -12.27
C ALA A 63 -11.59 -8.01 -11.39
N ALA A 64 -11.16 -7.62 -10.19
CA ALA A 64 -11.94 -6.76 -9.30
C ALA A 64 -11.86 -5.27 -9.65
N CYS A 65 -11.01 -4.86 -10.59
CA CYS A 65 -10.79 -3.46 -10.91
C CYS A 65 -11.98 -2.92 -11.74
N PRO A 66 -12.75 -1.94 -11.25
CA PRO A 66 -13.89 -1.40 -12.01
C PRO A 66 -13.47 -0.50 -13.19
N ALA A 67 -12.19 -0.14 -13.29
CA ALA A 67 -11.65 0.76 -14.30
C ALA A 67 -10.65 0.05 -15.23
N ASP A 68 -10.49 -1.27 -15.11
CA ASP A 68 -9.52 -2.08 -15.88
C ASP A 68 -8.10 -1.48 -15.90
N ALA A 69 -7.70 -0.88 -14.78
CA ALA A 69 -6.45 -0.12 -14.67
C ALA A 69 -5.22 -1.00 -14.36
N ILE A 70 -5.39 -2.32 -14.23
CA ILE A 70 -4.34 -3.26 -13.83
C ILE A 70 -4.26 -4.35 -14.88
N TYR A 71 -3.06 -4.53 -15.43
CA TYR A 71 -2.72 -5.69 -16.24
C TYR A 71 -1.76 -6.59 -15.46
N VAL A 72 -1.96 -7.92 -15.50
CA VAL A 72 -1.14 -8.90 -14.77
C VAL A 72 -0.74 -10.00 -15.74
N LEU A 73 0.57 -10.13 -16.00
CA LEU A 73 1.15 -11.26 -16.72
C LEU A 73 1.75 -12.23 -15.71
N PRO A 74 1.15 -13.38 -15.40
CA PRO A 74 1.81 -14.38 -14.55
C PRO A 74 3.00 -15.00 -15.28
N ALA A 75 4.00 -15.43 -14.51
CA ALA A 75 5.13 -16.19 -15.02
C ALA A 75 5.48 -17.30 -14.03
N GLU A 76 6.01 -18.41 -14.56
CA GLU A 76 6.42 -19.56 -13.77
C GLU A 76 7.56 -19.21 -12.81
N ASN A 77 7.56 -19.90 -11.69
CA ASN A 77 8.46 -19.66 -10.58
C ASN A 77 9.08 -21.02 -10.21
N THR A 78 10.38 -21.01 -9.91
CA THR A 78 11.14 -22.21 -9.54
C THR A 78 11.35 -22.30 -8.03
N ASP A 79 11.66 -23.49 -7.53
CA ASP A 79 11.90 -23.69 -6.10
C ASP A 79 13.03 -22.82 -5.53
N ALA A 80 14.01 -22.47 -6.38
CA ALA A 80 15.11 -21.58 -6.08
C ALA A 80 14.73 -20.08 -6.12
N GLU A 81 13.71 -19.70 -6.88
CA GLU A 81 13.37 -18.32 -7.19
C GLU A 81 11.91 -17.98 -6.91
N ARG A 82 11.53 -18.03 -5.63
CA ARG A 82 10.14 -17.92 -5.20
C ARG A 82 9.58 -16.49 -5.11
N TYR A 83 9.42 -15.82 -6.24
CA TYR A 83 8.74 -14.53 -6.38
C TYR A 83 7.72 -14.56 -7.52
N SER A 84 6.95 -13.49 -7.75
CA SER A 84 6.01 -13.46 -8.89
C SER A 84 6.69 -12.78 -10.08
N PRO A 85 7.44 -13.46 -10.96
CA PRO A 85 8.25 -12.82 -12.00
C PRO A 85 7.45 -11.97 -13.00
N GLY A 86 6.13 -12.12 -12.99
CA GLY A 86 5.19 -11.39 -13.81
C GLY A 86 5.27 -9.87 -13.75
N ASP A 87 4.94 -9.22 -14.87
CA ASP A 87 4.85 -7.77 -14.99
C ASP A 87 3.43 -7.27 -14.66
N TYR A 88 3.35 -6.04 -14.14
CA TYR A 88 2.11 -5.33 -13.88
C TYR A 88 2.24 -3.83 -14.12
N GLU A 89 1.13 -3.19 -14.49
CA GLU A 89 1.07 -1.81 -14.99
C GLU A 89 -0.11 -1.01 -14.37
N LEU A 90 0.10 0.28 -14.01
CA LEU A 90 -0.90 1.25 -13.43
C LEU A 90 -0.53 2.73 -13.74
N ALA A 91 -1.46 3.73 -13.73
CA ALA A 91 -1.31 5.05 -14.42
C ALA A 91 -0.92 6.35 -13.64
N TYR A 92 -0.07 7.25 -14.22
CA TYR A 92 0.22 8.71 -13.92
C TYR A 92 1.15 9.53 -14.89
N TYR A 93 0.98 10.88 -14.91
CA TYR A 93 1.71 12.04 -15.51
C TYR A 93 2.14 12.08 -16.98
N ASP A 94 2.80 11.06 -17.52
CA ASP A 94 3.17 10.98 -18.95
C ASP A 94 2.50 9.72 -19.48
N ARG A 95 1.91 9.69 -20.68
CA ARG A 95 1.07 8.53 -21.08
C ARG A 95 1.83 7.19 -20.99
N ARG A 96 3.16 7.21 -21.16
CA ARG A 96 4.06 6.06 -21.00
C ARG A 96 4.68 5.93 -19.60
N SER A 97 4.90 7.03 -18.88
CA SER A 97 5.37 6.97 -17.48
C SER A 97 4.24 6.60 -16.51
N ALA A 98 3.00 6.67 -17.00
CA ALA A 98 1.77 6.08 -16.50
C ALA A 98 1.72 4.57 -16.65
N ILE A 99 2.87 3.94 -16.86
CA ILE A 99 3.02 2.51 -16.72
C ILE A 99 3.89 2.33 -15.49
N ILE A 100 3.23 2.22 -14.34
CA ILE A 100 3.86 1.90 -13.06
C ILE A 100 4.13 0.39 -13.08
N THR A 101 5.36 0.07 -13.47
CA THR A 101 5.86 -1.30 -13.57
C THR A 101 6.04 -1.96 -12.22
N LYS A 102 6.36 -3.25 -12.27
CA LYS A 102 6.60 -4.06 -11.09
C LYS A 102 7.49 -3.42 -10.03
N LYS A 103 8.67 -3.05 -10.48
CA LYS A 103 9.74 -2.50 -9.66
C LYS A 103 9.34 -1.20 -8.94
N LYS A 104 8.37 -0.44 -9.47
CA LYS A 104 7.92 0.83 -8.88
C LYS A 104 6.85 0.68 -7.80
N LEU A 105 6.02 -0.38 -7.83
CA LEU A 105 5.07 -0.62 -6.73
C LEU A 105 5.71 -1.36 -5.55
N LEU A 106 6.83 -2.06 -5.75
CA LEU A 106 7.44 -2.85 -4.70
C LEU A 106 8.01 -1.97 -3.59
N VAL A 107 7.51 -2.18 -2.37
CA VAL A 107 8.09 -1.60 -1.17
C VAL A 107 9.49 -2.19 -0.96
N PRO A 108 10.51 -1.39 -0.58
CA PRO A 108 11.83 -1.90 -0.26
C PRO A 108 11.77 -2.92 0.88
N PRO A 109 12.69 -3.92 0.90
CA PRO A 109 12.70 -4.93 1.94
C PRO A 109 13.05 -4.32 3.31
N PRO A 110 12.56 -4.92 4.42
CA PRO A 110 12.81 -4.42 5.76
C PRO A 110 14.29 -4.46 6.16
N ASN A 111 15.06 -5.43 5.64
CA ASN A 111 16.53 -5.44 5.72
C ASN A 111 17.12 -5.50 4.30
N PRO A 112 18.27 -4.84 4.04
CA PRO A 112 18.96 -4.90 2.75
C PRO A 112 19.33 -6.32 2.31
N ASP A 113 19.58 -7.21 3.27
CA ASP A 113 19.99 -8.60 3.03
C ASP A 113 18.80 -9.54 2.69
N LEU A 114 17.56 -9.06 2.83
CA LEU A 114 16.32 -9.79 2.57
C LEU A 114 15.72 -9.38 1.22
N THR A 115 16.53 -9.43 0.16
CA THR A 115 16.08 -9.16 -1.21
C THR A 115 15.48 -10.42 -1.83
N THR A 116 14.45 -10.25 -2.66
CA THR A 116 13.94 -11.30 -3.56
C THR A 116 14.78 -11.33 -4.84
N PRO A 117 15.11 -12.50 -5.40
CA PRO A 117 14.61 -13.86 -5.11
C PRO A 117 15.33 -14.55 -3.95
N ARG A 118 14.66 -15.45 -3.23
CA ARG A 118 15.31 -16.32 -2.24
C ARG A 118 14.85 -17.77 -2.43
N ALA A 119 15.80 -18.70 -2.36
CA ALA A 119 15.51 -20.12 -2.28
C ALA A 119 14.76 -20.44 -0.99
N MET A 120 13.83 -21.39 -1.04
CA MET A 120 13.15 -21.84 0.18
C MET A 120 14.16 -22.52 1.11
N PRO A 121 14.21 -22.16 2.40
CA PRO A 121 15.13 -22.83 3.32
C PRO A 121 14.79 -24.32 3.52
N ASP A 122 13.51 -24.73 3.36
CA ASP A 122 13.07 -26.13 3.36
C ASP A 122 11.79 -26.34 2.50
N PRO A 123 11.79 -27.16 1.44
CA PRO A 123 10.63 -27.38 0.55
C PRO A 123 9.43 -28.08 1.23
N GLY A 124 9.64 -28.71 2.40
CA GLY A 124 8.62 -29.44 3.15
C GLY A 124 7.80 -28.61 4.14
N ASN A 125 8.17 -27.36 4.42
CA ASN A 125 7.45 -26.51 5.37
C ASN A 125 6.99 -25.21 4.70
N LEU A 126 5.79 -25.25 4.10
CA LEU A 126 5.13 -24.12 3.42
C LEU A 126 5.05 -22.83 4.27
N TYR A 127 5.15 -22.94 5.61
CA TYR A 127 5.09 -21.81 6.55
C TYR A 127 6.45 -21.28 7.00
N ALA A 128 7.58 -21.92 6.66
CA ALA A 128 8.93 -21.44 7.01
C ALA A 128 9.28 -20.07 6.39
N ALA A 129 8.57 -19.68 5.32
CA ALA A 129 8.67 -18.37 4.70
C ALA A 129 7.90 -17.27 5.46
N ILE A 130 7.00 -17.61 6.38
CA ILE A 130 6.26 -16.63 7.18
C ILE A 130 6.95 -16.61 8.55
N PRO A 131 7.79 -15.60 8.86
CA PRO A 131 8.36 -15.54 10.21
C PRO A 131 7.21 -15.35 11.21
N PRO A 132 7.30 -15.96 12.40
CA PRO A 132 6.28 -15.81 13.43
C PRO A 132 6.09 -14.32 13.71
N VAL A 133 4.88 -13.83 13.47
CA VAL A 133 4.53 -12.44 13.74
C VAL A 133 4.60 -12.27 15.25
N LYS A 134 5.37 -11.30 15.77
CA LYS A 134 5.35 -10.99 17.22
C LYS A 134 3.91 -10.59 17.59
N GLY A 135 3.18 -11.51 18.24
CA GLY A 135 1.76 -11.37 18.59
C GLY A 135 0.76 -12.05 17.63
N GLY A 136 1.23 -12.87 16.69
CA GLY A 136 0.38 -13.75 15.87
C GLY A 136 0.54 -15.21 16.29
N ILE A 137 -0.53 -15.98 16.16
CA ILE A 137 -0.63 -17.40 16.49
C ILE A 137 0.55 -18.15 15.84
N GLU A 138 1.30 -18.93 16.62
CA GLU A 138 2.40 -19.76 16.13
C GLU A 138 1.93 -20.67 14.97
N PRO A 139 2.79 -20.98 14.00
CA PRO A 139 2.40 -21.79 12.85
C PRO A 139 1.96 -23.17 13.34
N VAL A 140 0.65 -23.40 13.29
CA VAL A 140 0.07 -24.65 13.76
C VAL A 140 0.43 -25.74 12.74
N ASN A 141 1.25 -26.69 13.16
CA ASN A 141 1.63 -27.84 12.36
C ASN A 141 0.41 -28.74 12.16
N ILE A 142 -0.25 -28.58 11.01
CA ILE A 142 -1.50 -29.29 10.66
C ILE A 142 -1.30 -30.82 10.69
N VAL A 143 -0.06 -31.28 10.46
CA VAL A 143 0.30 -32.71 10.53
C VAL A 143 0.32 -33.22 11.98
N GLU A 144 0.70 -32.39 12.95
CA GLU A 144 0.65 -32.75 14.38
C GLU A 144 -0.79 -32.64 14.92
N MET A 145 -1.55 -31.60 14.54
CA MET A 145 -2.97 -31.50 14.90
C MET A 145 -3.83 -32.66 14.36
N ALA A 146 -3.49 -33.20 13.19
CA ALA A 146 -4.21 -34.33 12.61
C ALA A 146 -3.93 -35.66 13.35
N LYS A 147 -2.77 -35.78 14.01
CA LYS A 147 -2.42 -36.96 14.82
C LYS A 147 -3.03 -36.93 16.22
N GLU A 148 -3.33 -35.75 16.75
CA GLU A 148 -3.94 -35.58 18.08
C GLU A 148 -5.48 -35.75 18.07
N LYS A 149 -6.10 -35.84 16.88
CA LYS A 149 -7.54 -36.08 16.69
C LYS A 149 -7.88 -37.49 16.20
N GLN A 150 -6.94 -38.42 16.26
CA GLN A 150 -7.16 -39.86 16.10
C GLN A 150 -7.07 -40.55 17.45
#